data_AF-A0A7V6LDN1-F1
#
_entry.id   AF-A0A7V6LDN1-F1
#
_cell.length_a   1.000
_cell.length_b   1.000
_cell.length_c   1.000
_cell.angle_alpha   90.00
_cell.angle_beta   90.00
_cell.angle_gamma   90.00
#
_symmetry.space_group_name_H-M   'P 1'
#
loop_
_entity.id
_entity.type
_entity.pdbx_description
1 polymer ?
#
loop_
_entity_poly.entity_id
_entity_poly.type
_entity_poly.pdbx_seq_one_letter_code
_entity_poly.pdbx_strand_id
1 'polypeptide(L)'
;MSSDNNKNAPRFISRRDFLILAVILVFALVWFFSARSVPADVSTQAVITIDQVEVARIDLKAGEPEAFSFSERPAVHFQRYEDGSFAFVESDCPDKVCIRAGKLKMPYHYAACLPNLVVVTIETVGGAPTESMPEVDFVY
;
A
#
# COMPACT_ATOMS: atom_id res chain seq x y z
N MET A 1 59.62 17.21 -31.53
CA MET A 1 58.49 17.95 -32.16
C MET A 1 57.94 17.07 -33.27
N SER A 2 56.60 17.04 -33.45
CA SER A 2 55.76 16.02 -34.13
C SER A 2 55.48 14.80 -33.25
N SER A 3 54.40 14.72 -32.46
CA SER A 3 52.96 15.01 -32.67
C SER A 3 52.24 13.98 -33.55
N ASP A 4 52.04 12.78 -33.00
CA ASP A 4 51.14 11.78 -33.57
C ASP A 4 49.84 11.76 -32.77
N ASN A 5 48.83 12.41 -33.34
CA ASN A 5 47.50 12.56 -32.77
C ASN A 5 46.62 11.34 -33.07
N ASN A 6 46.11 10.75 -31.99
CA ASN A 6 44.94 9.87 -31.92
C ASN A 6 43.78 10.39 -32.78
N LYS A 7 43.16 9.50 -33.57
CA LYS A 7 41.74 9.62 -33.98
C LYS A 7 41.06 8.25 -33.97
N ASN A 8 40.75 7.74 -32.77
CA ASN A 8 39.89 6.59 -32.58
C ASN A 8 38.43 7.06 -32.63
N ALA A 9 37.89 7.30 -33.82
CA ALA A 9 36.47 7.63 -33.97
C ALA A 9 35.63 6.36 -33.73
N PRO A 10 34.68 6.34 -32.75
CA PRO A 10 33.79 5.20 -32.60
C PRO A 10 32.95 5.07 -33.87
N ARG A 11 32.95 3.87 -34.45
CA ARG A 11 32.35 3.61 -35.76
C ARG A 11 30.84 3.82 -35.67
N PHE A 12 30.36 4.75 -36.46
CA PHE A 12 28.96 5.15 -36.65
C PHE A 12 28.10 3.90 -36.87
N ILE A 13 27.07 3.75 -36.03
CA ILE A 13 26.07 2.66 -35.91
C ILE A 13 26.00 1.75 -37.15
N SER A 14 26.49 0.52 -37.00
CA SER A 14 26.28 -0.55 -37.97
C SER A 14 24.86 -1.09 -37.86
N ARG A 15 24.28 -1.59 -38.97
CA ARG A 15 22.96 -2.27 -38.96
C ARG A 15 22.91 -3.44 -37.96
N ARG A 16 24.06 -4.00 -37.60
CA ARG A 16 24.19 -5.07 -36.59
C ARG A 16 24.08 -4.53 -35.16
N ASP A 17 24.60 -3.33 -34.88
CA ASP A 17 24.50 -2.70 -33.56
C ASP A 17 23.05 -2.30 -33.27
N PHE A 18 22.31 -1.87 -34.30
CA PHE A 18 20.87 -1.63 -34.20
C PHE A 18 20.08 -2.91 -33.88
N LEU A 19 20.51 -4.05 -34.45
CA LEU A 19 19.88 -5.35 -34.20
C LEU A 19 20.10 -5.81 -32.75
N ILE A 20 21.32 -5.65 -32.22
CA ILE A 20 21.64 -5.94 -30.83
C ILE A 20 20.85 -5.03 -29.87
N LEU A 21 20.79 -3.73 -30.17
CA LEU A 21 20.03 -2.77 -29.37
C LEU A 21 18.53 -3.10 -29.35
N ALA A 22 17.96 -3.46 -30.49
CA ALA A 22 16.55 -3.86 -30.59
C ALA A 22 16.25 -5.11 -29.75
N VAL A 23 17.13 -6.11 -29.75
CA VAL A 23 16.97 -7.33 -28.93
C VAL A 23 17.00 -7.00 -27.44
N ILE A 24 17.97 -6.21 -26.99
CA ILE A 24 18.08 -5.79 -25.58
C ILE A 24 16.84 -5.00 -25.15
N LEU A 25 16.33 -4.11 -26.01
CA LEU A 25 15.13 -3.32 -25.72
C LEU A 25 13.88 -4.19 -25.63
N VAL A 26 13.74 -5.22 -26.48
CA VAL A 26 12.65 -6.19 -26.38
C VAL A 26 12.74 -6.98 -25.09
N PHE A 27 13.92 -7.46 -24.69
CA PHE A 27 14.08 -8.16 -23.40
C PHE A 27 13.76 -7.27 -22.20
N ALA A 28 14.17 -5.99 -22.24
CA ALA A 28 13.85 -5.02 -21.19
C ALA A 28 12.33 -4.77 -21.11
N LEU A 29 11.66 -4.63 -22.26
CA LEU A 29 10.21 -4.48 -22.31
C LEU A 29 9.47 -5.73 -21.81
N VAL A 30 9.89 -6.93 -22.23
CA VAL A 30 9.31 -8.20 -21.77
C VAL A 30 9.48 -8.35 -20.27
N TRP A 31 10.67 -8.08 -19.73
CA TRP A 31 10.93 -8.12 -18.30
C TRP A 31 10.06 -7.12 -17.54
N PHE A 32 9.98 -5.88 -18.04
CA PHE A 32 9.19 -4.81 -17.43
C PHE A 32 7.69 -5.11 -17.42
N PHE A 33 7.16 -5.65 -18.53
CA PHE A 33 5.76 -6.07 -18.61
C PHE A 33 5.48 -7.31 -17.75
N SER A 34 6.41 -8.26 -17.71
CA SER A 34 6.26 -9.47 -16.89
C SER A 34 6.31 -9.14 -15.40
N ALA A 35 7.17 -8.21 -14.97
CA ALA A 35 7.20 -7.72 -13.59
C ALA A 35 5.94 -6.94 -13.19
N ARG A 36 5.23 -6.36 -14.15
CA ARG A 36 3.92 -5.72 -13.92
C ARG A 36 2.74 -6.67 -14.03
N SER A 37 2.96 -7.90 -14.48
CA SER A 37 1.92 -8.92 -14.63
C SER A 37 1.78 -9.79 -13.37
N VAL A 38 2.35 -9.37 -12.23
CA VAL A 38 1.98 -9.95 -10.94
C VAL A 38 0.50 -9.63 -10.71
N PRO A 39 -0.37 -10.64 -10.54
CA PRO A 39 -1.79 -10.39 -10.31
C PRO A 39 -1.92 -9.50 -9.07
N ALA A 40 -2.65 -8.40 -9.23
CA ALA A 40 -3.00 -7.48 -8.15
C ALA A 40 -4.03 -8.11 -7.18
N ASP A 41 -3.91 -9.40 -6.89
CA ASP A 41 -4.73 -10.16 -5.94
C ASP A 41 -4.18 -10.06 -4.52
N VAL A 42 -3.34 -9.05 -4.24
CA VAL A 42 -3.18 -8.57 -2.86
C VAL A 42 -4.44 -7.79 -2.51
N SER A 43 -5.48 -8.52 -2.11
CA SER A 43 -6.68 -7.92 -1.57
C SER A 43 -6.36 -7.38 -0.19
N THR A 44 -6.39 -6.06 -0.07
CA THR A 44 -6.21 -5.38 1.21
C THR A 44 -7.50 -5.46 2.03
N GLN A 45 -7.41 -5.72 3.33
CA GLN A 45 -8.52 -5.77 4.28
C GLN A 45 -8.27 -4.80 5.44
N ALA A 46 -9.30 -4.07 5.86
CA ALA A 46 -9.30 -3.30 7.09
C ALA A 46 -9.77 -4.21 8.23
N VAL A 47 -8.88 -4.45 9.18
CA VAL A 47 -9.18 -5.17 10.42
C VAL A 47 -9.49 -4.13 11.49
N ILE A 48 -10.67 -4.25 12.10
CA ILE A 48 -11.14 -3.37 13.15
C ILE A 48 -11.12 -4.14 14.46
N THR A 49 -10.38 -3.60 15.42
CA THR A 49 -10.16 -4.19 16.73
C THR A 49 -10.66 -3.23 17.80
N ILE A 50 -11.53 -3.70 18.68
CA ILE A 50 -12.07 -2.96 19.83
C ILE A 50 -11.63 -3.70 21.09
N ASP A 51 -11.03 -3.00 22.05
CA ASP A 51 -10.54 -3.61 23.30
C ASP A 51 -9.63 -4.84 23.05
N GLN A 52 -8.77 -4.76 22.03
CA GLN A 52 -7.88 -5.85 21.57
C GLN A 52 -8.59 -7.09 20.99
N VAL A 53 -9.91 -7.07 20.83
CA VAL A 53 -10.69 -8.12 20.16
C VAL A 53 -11.03 -7.68 18.75
N GLU A 54 -10.74 -8.53 17.77
CA GLU A 54 -11.17 -8.28 16.39
C GLU A 54 -12.68 -8.44 16.27
N VAL A 55 -13.35 -7.35 15.88
CA VAL A 55 -14.81 -7.31 15.76
C VAL A 55 -15.27 -7.42 14.31
N ALA A 56 -14.44 -6.95 13.37
CA ALA A 56 -14.81 -6.92 11.97
C ALA A 56 -13.59 -6.90 11.05
N ARG A 57 -13.76 -7.53 9.88
CA ARG A 57 -12.82 -7.50 8.77
C ARG A 57 -13.56 -7.02 7.51
N ILE A 58 -13.04 -5.97 6.88
CA ILE A 58 -13.68 -5.31 5.74
C ILE A 58 -12.72 -5.29 4.56
N ASP A 59 -13.05 -6.03 3.49
CA ASP A 59 -12.30 -6.02 2.22
C ASP A 59 -12.22 -4.61 1.62
N LEU A 60 -11.04 -4.00 1.45
CA LEU A 60 -10.84 -2.64 0.88
C LEU A 60 -10.85 -2.64 -0.67
N LYS A 61 -11.86 -3.24 -1.27
CA LYS A 61 -12.10 -3.20 -2.72
C LYS A 61 -12.73 -1.86 -3.14
N ALA A 62 -12.40 -1.34 -4.31
CA ALA A 62 -13.17 -0.22 -4.88
C ALA A 62 -14.63 -0.67 -5.04
N GLY A 63 -15.58 0.09 -4.52
CA GLY A 63 -16.97 -0.34 -4.36
C GLY A 63 -17.87 0.79 -3.88
N GLU A 64 -19.03 0.47 -3.32
CA GLU A 64 -19.93 1.51 -2.81
C GLU A 64 -19.43 2.10 -1.47
N PRO A 65 -19.70 3.40 -1.22
CA PRO A 65 -19.34 4.02 0.03
C PRO A 65 -20.24 3.47 1.13
N GLU A 66 -19.64 2.96 2.20
CA GLU A 66 -20.37 2.34 3.29
C GLU A 66 -19.96 2.99 4.61
N ALA A 67 -20.96 3.38 5.40
CA ALA A 67 -20.75 3.92 6.73
C ALA A 67 -20.95 2.81 7.76
N PHE A 68 -19.95 2.61 8.62
CA PHE A 68 -20.01 1.60 9.68
C PHE A 68 -20.07 2.29 11.04
N SER A 69 -20.95 1.77 11.90
CA SER A 69 -20.99 2.09 13.31
C SER A 69 -21.10 0.80 14.10
N PHE A 70 -20.28 0.66 15.15
CA PHE A 70 -20.29 -0.51 16.00
C PHE A 70 -21.06 -0.20 17.28
N SER A 71 -21.99 -1.08 17.67
CA SER A 71 -22.77 -0.91 18.91
C SER A 71 -21.90 -0.93 20.16
N GLU A 72 -20.73 -1.56 20.11
CA GLU A 72 -19.75 -1.61 21.20
C GLU A 72 -19.13 -0.24 21.50
N ARG A 73 -19.05 0.64 20.49
CA ARG A 73 -18.50 2.00 20.57
C ARG A 73 -19.30 2.95 19.67
N PRO A 74 -20.51 3.37 20.09
CA PRO A 74 -21.37 4.25 19.29
C PRO A 74 -20.78 5.66 19.10
N ALA A 75 -19.79 6.02 19.90
CA ALA A 75 -19.10 7.30 19.84
C ALA A 75 -18.08 7.42 18.69
N VAL A 76 -17.92 6.37 17.86
CA VAL A 76 -16.99 6.35 16.72
C VAL A 76 -17.71 5.93 15.46
N HIS A 77 -17.60 6.74 14.41
CA HIS A 77 -18.15 6.46 13.09
C HIS A 77 -17.06 6.32 12.04
N PHE A 78 -17.21 5.28 11.24
CA PHE A 78 -16.30 4.93 10.17
C PHE A 78 -16.97 5.12 8.83
N GLN A 79 -16.17 5.48 7.83
CA GLN A 79 -16.62 5.52 6.44
C GLN A 79 -15.59 4.91 5.53
N ARG A 80 -16.10 4.00 4.71
CA ARG A 80 -15.43 3.51 3.53
C ARG A 80 -15.86 4.37 2.35
N TYR A 81 -14.87 4.76 1.56
CA TYR A 81 -15.06 5.52 0.33
C TYR A 81 -14.99 4.60 -0.90
N GLU A 82 -15.51 5.11 -2.02
CA GLU A 82 -15.57 4.38 -3.30
C GLU A 82 -14.20 3.97 -3.84
N ASP A 83 -13.17 4.75 -3.52
CA ASP A 83 -11.78 4.52 -3.92
C ASP A 83 -11.11 3.37 -3.14
N GLY A 84 -11.86 2.68 -2.28
CA GLY A 84 -11.36 1.65 -1.36
C GLY A 84 -10.60 2.22 -0.17
N SER A 85 -10.68 3.53 0.08
CA SER A 85 -10.10 4.15 1.27
C SER A 85 -11.04 4.00 2.47
N PHE A 86 -10.47 3.90 3.66
CA PHE A 86 -11.20 3.83 4.92
C PHE A 86 -10.77 4.98 5.84
N ALA A 87 -11.72 5.67 6.47
CA ALA A 87 -11.41 6.76 7.40
C ALA A 87 -12.38 6.82 8.58
N PHE A 88 -11.92 7.45 9.65
CA PHE A 88 -12.76 7.88 10.75
C PHE A 88 -13.45 9.20 10.37
N VAL A 89 -14.78 9.20 10.39
CA VAL A 89 -15.57 10.41 10.09
C VAL A 89 -15.84 11.20 11.36
N GLU A 90 -16.18 10.49 12.43
CA GLU A 90 -16.58 11.11 13.68
C GLU A 90 -16.08 10.30 14.88
N SER A 91 -15.67 11.00 15.92
CA SER A 91 -15.24 10.41 17.18
C SER A 91 -15.42 11.44 18.30
N ASP A 92 -15.97 11.02 19.43
CA ASP A 92 -16.13 11.85 20.64
C ASP A 92 -14.82 12.02 21.44
N CYS A 93 -13.66 11.77 20.81
CA CYS A 93 -12.38 11.83 21.52
C CYS A 93 -11.79 13.26 21.47
N PRO A 94 -11.13 13.72 22.55
CA PRO A 94 -10.56 15.06 22.60
C PRO A 94 -9.39 15.23 21.62
N ASP A 95 -8.61 14.17 21.41
CA ASP A 95 -7.37 14.24 20.63
C ASP A 95 -7.62 14.26 19.12
N LYS A 96 -8.77 13.73 18.68
CA LYS A 96 -9.19 13.61 17.27
C LYS A 96 -8.08 13.09 16.34
N VAL A 97 -7.14 12.29 16.86
CA VAL A 97 -5.98 11.78 16.10
C VAL A 97 -6.45 10.83 15.01
N CYS A 98 -7.44 10.00 15.29
CA CYS A 98 -8.05 9.09 14.32
C CYS A 98 -8.67 9.83 13.12
N ILE A 99 -9.36 10.95 13.36
CA ILE A 99 -9.93 11.79 12.30
C ILE A 99 -8.81 12.50 11.52
N ARG A 100 -7.78 13.00 12.22
CA ARG A 100 -6.62 13.65 11.61
C ARG A 100 -5.75 12.71 10.79
N ALA A 101 -5.74 11.41 11.10
CA ALA A 101 -5.04 10.40 10.30
C ALA A 101 -5.60 10.31 8.87
N GLY A 102 -6.87 10.68 8.68
CA GLY A 102 -7.49 10.78 7.38
C GLY A 102 -7.73 9.42 6.72
N LYS A 103 -7.58 9.39 5.38
CA LYS A 103 -7.91 8.22 4.57
C LYS A 103 -6.77 7.21 4.55
N LEU A 104 -7.08 6.00 4.98
CA LEU A 104 -6.19 4.84 4.98
C LEU A 104 -6.51 3.99 3.76
N LYS A 105 -5.50 3.73 2.94
CA LYS A 105 -5.63 2.91 1.71
C LYS A 105 -4.45 1.97 1.49
N MET A 106 -3.27 2.38 1.93
CA MET A 106 -2.05 1.62 1.77
C MET A 106 -1.96 0.49 2.80
N PRO A 107 -1.38 -0.67 2.42
CA PRO A 107 -1.15 -1.76 3.36
C PRO A 107 -0.22 -1.32 4.49
N TYR A 108 -0.38 -1.92 5.67
CA TYR A 108 0.35 -1.63 6.91
C TYR A 108 0.13 -0.23 7.48
N HIS A 109 -0.77 0.57 6.89
CA HIS A 109 -1.26 1.76 7.56
C HIS A 109 -2.22 1.38 8.68
N TYR A 110 -2.23 2.19 9.73
CA TYR A 110 -3.13 2.02 10.87
C TYR A 110 -3.60 3.38 11.37
N ALA A 111 -4.74 3.39 12.04
CA ALA A 111 -5.19 4.51 12.84
C ALA A 111 -5.88 4.01 14.10
N ALA A 112 -5.57 4.65 15.21
CA ALA A 112 -6.08 4.28 16.52
C ALA A 112 -6.80 5.45 17.19
N CYS A 113 -7.90 5.15 17.85
CA CYS A 113 -8.58 6.02 18.79
C CYS A 113 -8.30 5.48 20.19
N LEU A 114 -7.21 5.97 20.79
CA LEU A 114 -6.73 5.48 22.09
C LEU A 114 -7.77 5.59 23.21
N PRO A 115 -8.51 6.70 23.38
CA PRO A 115 -9.51 6.81 24.46
C PRO A 115 -10.68 5.83 24.33
N ASN A 116 -11.04 5.46 23.09
CA ASN A 116 -12.11 4.51 22.82
C ASN A 116 -11.61 3.07 22.62
N LEU A 117 -10.28 2.85 22.73
CA LEU A 117 -9.61 1.56 22.52
C LEU A 117 -9.95 0.90 21.18
N VAL A 118 -10.13 1.72 20.14
CA VAL A 118 -10.41 1.23 18.78
C VAL A 118 -9.19 1.39 17.91
N VAL A 119 -8.78 0.31 17.24
CA VAL A 119 -7.65 0.29 16.31
C VAL A 119 -8.13 -0.26 14.98
N VAL A 120 -7.74 0.42 13.90
CA VAL A 120 -7.96 -0.05 12.54
C VAL A 120 -6.61 -0.25 11.88
N THR A 121 -6.38 -1.46 11.38
CA THR A 121 -5.14 -1.84 10.69
C THR A 121 -5.46 -2.36 9.31
N ILE A 122 -4.67 -1.93 8.33
CA ILE A 122 -4.82 -2.33 6.94
C ILE A 122 -3.87 -3.50 6.65
N GLU A 123 -4.42 -4.70 6.49
CA GLU A 123 -3.67 -5.94 6.24
C GLU A 123 -3.81 -6.39 4.78
N THR A 124 -2.83 -7.12 4.25
CA THR A 124 -2.92 -7.73 2.92
C THR A 124 -3.24 -9.21 3.03
N VAL A 125 -4.32 -9.64 2.39
CA VAL A 125 -4.63 -11.06 2.24
C VAL A 125 -4.00 -11.56 0.94
N GLY A 126 -3.05 -12.50 1.05
CA GLY A 126 -2.39 -13.13 -0.10
C GLY A 126 -0.90 -12.80 -0.30
N GLY A 127 -0.34 -11.87 0.47
CA GLY A 127 1.12 -11.69 0.59
C GLY A 127 1.65 -12.54 1.73
N ALA A 128 2.72 -13.31 1.52
CA ALA A 128 3.42 -14.00 2.61
C ALA A 128 3.71 -13.00 3.75
N PRO A 129 3.56 -13.39 5.03
CA PRO A 129 3.78 -12.51 6.17
C PRO A 129 5.26 -12.14 6.19
N THR A 130 5.61 -11.03 5.56
CA THR A 130 6.96 -10.48 5.65
C THR A 130 6.91 -9.49 6.80
N GLU A 131 7.42 -9.98 7.92
CA GLU A 131 7.64 -9.26 9.17
C GLU A 131 6.34 -8.87 9.89
N SER A 132 5.94 -9.78 10.76
CA SER A 132 5.25 -9.49 12.01
C SER A 132 5.62 -8.10 12.51
N MET A 133 4.67 -7.15 12.50
CA MET A 133 4.69 -6.10 13.51
C MET A 133 4.86 -6.84 14.85
N PRO A 134 5.87 -6.51 15.66
CA PRO A 134 6.00 -7.14 16.96
C PRO A 134 4.68 -6.93 17.68
N GLU A 135 4.11 -8.02 18.16
CA GLU A 135 3.01 -8.02 19.11
C GLU A 135 3.45 -7.07 20.23
N VAL A 136 2.92 -5.85 20.23
CA VAL A 136 3.19 -4.91 21.31
C VAL A 136 2.33 -5.43 22.45
N ASP A 137 2.93 -6.29 23.26
CA ASP A 137 2.44 -6.62 24.59
C ASP A 137 2.33 -5.30 25.34
N PHE A 138 1.13 -4.72 25.35
CA PHE A 138 0.76 -3.69 26.32
C PHE A 138 0.63 -4.41 27.67
N VAL A 139 1.79 -4.65 28.30
CA VAL A 139 1.89 -5.09 29.68
C VAL A 139 1.33 -3.95 30.54
N TYR A 140 0.14 -4.16 31.09
CA TYR A 140 -0.44 -3.35 32.16
C TYR A 140 0.21 -3.68 33.50
#